data_AF-A0AAE3QU66-F1
#
_entry.id   AF-A0AAE3QU66-F1
#
_cell.length_a   1.000
_cell.length_b   1.000
_cell.length_c   1.000
_cell.angle_alpha   90.00
_cell.angle_beta   90.00
_cell.angle_gamma   90.00
#
_symmetry.space_group_name_H-M   'P 1'
#
loop_
_entity.id
_entity.type
_entity.pdbx_description
1 polymer ?
#
loop_
_entity_poly.entity_id
_entity_poly.type
_entity_poly.pdbx_seq_one_letter_code
_entity_poly.pdbx_strand_id
1 'polypeptide(L)'
;MIQVRVVVIQVRANALLSNIKPEKALSKVTVKSYRAEQIFTKNRWVLLRKPRWIYGQSMYVAGIKLPNGEHVILMSSEYLPTIAQIYSQRWQIETLFGAFKSRGFNLAGVNNYKRISTFLFVESITLTWAIRSMVT
;
A
#
# COMPACT_ATOMS: atom_id res chain seq x y z
N MET A 1 -7.78 10.28 -21.99
CA MET A 1 -6.95 10.98 -20.98
C MET A 1 -6.47 9.94 -19.99
N ILE A 2 -5.23 9.48 -20.12
CA ILE A 2 -4.70 8.37 -19.29
C ILE A 2 -4.37 8.97 -17.92
N GLN A 3 -5.26 8.77 -16.94
CA GLN A 3 -4.95 9.04 -15.54
C GLN A 3 -3.77 8.15 -15.16
N VAL A 4 -2.60 8.75 -14.93
CA VAL A 4 -1.47 8.07 -14.31
C VAL A 4 -1.94 7.60 -12.94
N ARG A 5 -2.28 6.32 -12.82
CA ARG A 5 -2.65 5.70 -11.55
C ARG A 5 -1.43 5.79 -10.65
N VAL A 6 -1.49 6.64 -9.63
CA VAL A 6 -0.41 6.67 -8.64
C VAL A 6 -0.39 5.34 -7.91
N VAL A 7 0.74 4.64 -8.03
CA VAL A 7 0.93 3.33 -7.42
C VAL A 7 1.48 3.54 -6.02
N VAL A 8 0.69 3.15 -5.01
CA VAL A 8 1.11 3.15 -3.60
C VAL A 8 1.35 1.70 -3.18
N ILE A 9 2.58 1.39 -2.78
CA ILE A 9 2.97 0.04 -2.36
C ILE A 9 3.55 0.11 -0.95
N GLN A 10 3.15 -0.84 -0.09
CA GLN A 10 3.79 -1.01 1.22
C GLN A 10 5.11 -1.76 1.05
N VAL A 11 6.15 -1.23 1.70
CA VAL A 11 7.51 -1.79 1.71
C VAL A 11 7.86 -2.24 3.13
N ARG A 12 8.75 -3.23 3.26
CA ARG A 12 9.23 -3.71 4.56
C ARG A 12 10.05 -2.65 5.29
N ALA A 13 10.00 -2.70 6.62
CA ALA A 13 10.74 -1.83 7.54
C ALA A 13 12.25 -1.77 7.27
N ASN A 14 12.81 -2.93 6.93
CA ASN A 14 14.24 -3.11 6.71
C ASN A 14 14.73 -2.63 5.33
N ALA A 15 13.85 -2.07 4.50
CA ALA A 15 14.22 -1.59 3.17
C ALA A 15 15.22 -0.44 3.23
N LEU A 16 16.20 -0.50 2.33
CA LEU A 16 17.27 0.48 2.24
C LEU A 16 16.83 1.66 1.38
N LEU A 17 16.97 2.85 1.96
CA LEU A 17 16.72 4.14 1.34
C LEU A 17 18.04 4.83 1.09
N SER A 18 18.36 5.10 -0.16
CA SER A 18 19.54 5.91 -0.50
C SER A 18 19.14 7.22 -1.17
N ASN A 19 20.01 8.23 -1.03
CA ASN A 19 19.83 9.53 -1.70
C ASN A 19 20.38 9.53 -3.13
N ILE A 20 21.16 8.51 -3.51
CA ILE A 20 21.96 8.50 -4.73
C ILE A 20 21.53 7.30 -5.58
N LYS A 21 21.50 7.54 -6.90
CA LYS A 21 21.31 6.50 -7.92
C LYS A 21 22.28 5.33 -7.69
N PRO A 22 21.81 4.08 -7.68
CA PRO A 22 22.66 2.92 -7.44
C PRO A 22 23.82 2.81 -8.45
N GLU A 23 23.62 3.20 -9.70
CA GLU A 23 24.66 3.21 -10.74
C GLU A 23 25.81 4.20 -10.46
N LYS A 24 25.54 5.30 -9.77
CA LYS A 24 26.55 6.30 -9.35
C LYS A 24 27.20 5.96 -8.00
N ALA A 25 26.69 4.96 -7.29
CA ALA A 25 27.25 4.49 -6.02
C ALA A 25 28.59 3.75 -6.22
N LEU A 26 28.79 3.14 -7.39
CA LEU A 26 30.02 2.44 -7.76
C LEU A 26 31.21 3.41 -7.97
N SER A 27 30.92 4.67 -8.30
CA SER A 27 31.93 5.73 -8.47
C SER A 27 32.12 6.53 -7.17
N LYS A 28 32.85 6.00 -6.18
CA LYS A 28 33.51 6.69 -5.04
C LYS A 28 32.73 7.79 -4.27
N VAL A 29 31.40 7.86 -4.34
CA VAL A 29 30.60 8.77 -3.51
C VAL A 29 30.03 7.96 -2.34
N THR A 30 30.30 8.38 -1.10
CA THR A 30 29.72 7.78 0.11
C THR A 30 28.19 7.83 0.04
N VAL A 31 27.57 6.72 -0.35
CA VAL A 31 26.12 6.61 -0.38
C VAL A 31 25.63 6.45 1.06
N LYS A 32 25.07 7.53 1.62
CA LYS A 32 24.31 7.44 2.86
C LYS A 32 23.01 6.68 2.59
N SER A 33 23.04 5.38 2.87
CA SER A 33 21.89 4.50 2.91
C SER A 33 21.38 4.36 4.33
N TYR A 34 20.08 4.50 4.54
CA TYR A 34 19.42 4.34 5.83
C TYR A 34 18.35 3.27 5.71
N ARG A 35 18.10 2.52 6.78
CA ARG A 35 16.91 1.66 6.84
C ARG A 35 15.67 2.53 7.03
N ALA A 36 14.56 2.13 6.44
CA ALA A 36 13.31 2.91 6.54
C ALA A 36 12.82 3.06 7.98
N GLU A 37 12.92 2.02 8.80
CA GLU A 37 12.65 2.07 10.24
C GLU A 37 13.46 3.12 11.01
N GLN A 38 14.71 3.41 10.60
CA GLN A 38 15.56 4.41 11.26
C GLN A 38 15.11 5.84 10.95
N ILE A 39 14.46 6.04 9.81
CA ILE A 39 13.95 7.34 9.37
C ILE A 39 12.58 7.61 9.99
N PHE A 40 11.72 6.58 10.07
CA PHE A 40 10.33 6.70 10.51
C PHE A 40 10.16 6.28 11.98
N THR A 41 10.73 7.05 12.91
CA THR A 41 10.64 6.75 14.35
C THR A 41 9.40 7.33 15.05
N LYS A 42 8.65 8.20 14.38
CA LYS A 42 7.53 8.95 14.97
C LYS A 42 6.20 8.20 14.82
N ASN A 43 5.33 8.31 15.82
CA ASN A 43 3.95 7.83 15.78
C ASN A 43 3.00 8.79 15.02
N ARG A 44 3.47 9.32 13.90
CA ARG A 44 2.70 10.15 12.97
C ARG A 44 3.21 9.92 11.56
N TRP A 45 2.35 10.11 10.57
CA TRP A 45 2.76 10.04 9.18
C TRP A 45 3.82 11.09 8.87
N VAL A 46 4.94 10.64 8.32
CA VAL A 46 6.01 11.49 7.81
C VAL A 46 6.19 11.19 6.34
N LEU A 47 6.01 12.20 5.49
CA LEU A 47 6.31 12.15 4.07
C LEU A 47 7.67 12.80 3.81
N LEU A 48 8.56 12.10 3.13
CA LEU A 48 9.85 12.65 2.74
C LEU A 48 9.66 13.64 1.57
N ARG A 49 10.18 14.86 1.74
CA ARG A 49 10.10 15.93 0.73
C ARG A 49 10.82 15.60 -0.57
N LYS A 50 11.89 14.80 -0.49
CA LYS A 50 12.71 14.40 -1.64
C LYS A 50 12.54 12.90 -1.86
N PRO A 51 12.47 12.43 -3.12
CA PRO A 51 12.41 11.02 -3.40
C PRO A 51 13.70 10.32 -2.92
N ARG A 52 13.58 9.01 -2.71
CA ARG A 52 14.65 8.12 -2.29
C ARG A 52 14.75 6.97 -3.26
N TRP A 53 15.95 6.45 -3.42
CA TRP A 53 16.18 5.23 -4.18
C TRP A 53 15.84 4.03 -3.30
N ILE A 54 14.88 3.22 -3.76
CA ILE A 54 14.47 1.94 -3.18
C ILE A 54 14.38 0.95 -4.34
N TYR A 55 14.95 -0.25 -4.17
CA TYR A 55 14.90 -1.32 -5.19
C TYR A 55 15.27 -0.86 -6.61
N GLY A 56 16.20 0.10 -6.74
CA GLY A 56 16.62 0.62 -8.04
C GLY A 56 15.67 1.62 -8.69
N GLN A 57 14.66 2.13 -7.98
CA GLN A 57 13.75 3.16 -8.47
C GLN A 57 13.73 4.39 -7.55
N SER A 58 13.58 5.58 -8.12
CA SER A 58 13.43 6.84 -7.37
C SER A 58 11.96 7.07 -7.02
N MET A 59 11.62 6.89 -5.75
CA MET A 59 10.24 6.94 -5.29
C MET A 59 10.09 7.90 -4.11
N TYR A 60 8.93 8.53 -3.99
CA TYR A 60 8.54 9.24 -2.77
C TYR A 60 8.16 8.24 -1.70
N VAL A 61 8.51 8.54 -0.46
CA VAL A 61 8.37 7.60 0.66
C VAL A 61 7.69 8.29 1.81
N ALA A 62 6.65 7.64 2.33
CA ALA A 62 6.01 8.02 3.56
C ALA A 62 6.05 6.86 4.55
N GLY A 63 6.05 7.16 5.83
CA GLY A 63 5.99 6.11 6.84
C GLY A 63 5.49 6.59 8.19
N ILE A 64 5.07 5.63 9.00
CA ILE A 64 4.63 5.79 10.37
C ILE A 64 5.10 4.60 11.20
N LYS A 65 5.51 4.88 12.44
CA LYS A 65 5.69 3.85 13.46
C LYS A 65 4.39 3.68 14.23
N LEU A 66 3.84 2.48 14.26
CA LEU A 66 2.60 2.18 14.98
C LEU A 66 2.88 2.09 16.50
N PRO A 67 1.84 2.23 17.34
CA PRO A 67 1.97 2.08 18.79
C PRO A 67 2.49 0.70 19.23
N ASN A 68 2.25 -0.34 18.43
CA ASN A 68 2.75 -1.70 18.67
C ASN A 68 4.25 -1.88 18.33
N GLY A 69 4.93 -0.84 17.85
CA GLY A 69 6.35 -0.88 17.46
C GLY A 69 6.60 -1.27 16.00
N GLU A 70 5.56 -1.67 15.25
CA GLU A 70 5.67 -1.97 13.82
C GLU A 70 5.77 -0.70 12.97
N HIS A 71 6.20 -0.86 11.73
CA HIS A 71 6.33 0.25 10.78
C HIS A 71 5.47 -0.01 9.54
N VAL A 72 4.68 0.98 9.16
CA VAL A 72 4.05 1.02 7.84
C VAL A 72 4.81 2.03 7.01
N ILE A 73 5.46 1.55 5.95
CA ILE A 73 6.21 2.36 5.00
C ILE A 73 5.58 2.20 3.63
N LEU A 74 5.29 3.32 3.00
CA LEU A 74 4.64 3.41 1.70
C LEU A 74 5.59 4.09 0.72
N MET A 75 5.63 3.55 -0.50
CA MET A 75 6.31 4.19 -1.63
C MET A 75 5.31 4.58 -2.70
N SER A 76 5.56 5.72 -3.35
CA SER A 76 4.75 6.29 -4.41
C SER A 76 5.64 6.85 -5.51
N SER A 77 5.19 6.77 -6.76
CA SER A 77 5.87 7.41 -7.90
C SER A 77 5.83 8.93 -7.82
N GLU A 78 4.83 9.48 -7.13
CA GLU A 78 4.58 10.92 -7.03
C GLU A 78 4.53 11.40 -5.57
N TYR A 79 4.77 12.70 -5.37
CA TYR A 79 4.66 13.33 -4.06
C TYR A 79 3.18 13.47 -3.67
N LEU A 80 2.72 12.62 -2.76
CA LEU A 80 1.33 12.55 -2.32
C LEU A 80 1.19 12.84 -0.82
N PRO A 81 0.76 14.05 -0.43
CA PRO A 81 0.40 14.35 0.95
C PRO A 81 -0.73 13.47 1.50
N THR A 82 -1.64 13.03 0.62
CA THR A 82 -2.80 12.19 0.93
C THR A 82 -2.50 10.69 0.89
N ILE A 83 -1.23 10.27 0.77
CA ILE A 83 -0.83 8.87 0.64
C ILE A 83 -1.38 7.96 1.75
N ALA A 84 -1.50 8.47 2.97
CA ALA A 84 -2.08 7.75 4.09
C ALA A 84 -3.57 7.45 3.90
N GLN A 85 -4.33 8.40 3.35
CA GLN A 85 -5.76 8.24 3.07
C GLN A 85 -6.00 7.30 1.89
N ILE A 86 -5.14 7.37 0.86
CA ILE A 86 -5.19 6.44 -0.27
C ILE A 86 -4.89 5.03 0.23
N TYR A 87 -3.88 4.87 1.07
CA TYR A 87 -3.50 3.56 1.60
C TYR A 87 -4.54 2.96 2.54
N SER A 88 -5.27 3.78 3.31
CA SER A 88 -6.33 3.28 4.20
C SER A 88 -7.48 2.61 3.45
N GLN A 89 -7.74 2.99 2.19
CA GLN A 89 -8.74 2.33 1.34
C GLN A 89 -8.41 0.85 1.08
N ARG A 90 -7.15 0.42 1.24
CA ARG A 90 -6.76 -1.00 1.15
C ARG A 90 -7.53 -1.87 2.14
N TRP A 91 -7.85 -1.34 3.32
CA TRP A 91 -8.58 -2.06 4.36
C TRP A 91 -10.00 -2.48 3.91
N GLN A 92 -10.61 -1.74 2.97
CA GLN A 92 -11.92 -2.10 2.42
C GLN A 92 -11.87 -3.46 1.73
N ILE A 93 -10.79 -3.73 0.99
CA ILE A 93 -10.57 -5.01 0.30
C ILE A 93 -10.35 -6.14 1.31
N GLU A 94 -9.60 -5.90 2.39
CA GLU A 94 -9.41 -6.90 3.46
C GLU A 94 -10.70 -7.21 4.20
N THR A 95 -11.54 -6.18 4.42
CA THR A 95 -12.87 -6.35 5.03
C THR A 95 -13.78 -7.18 4.13
N LEU A 96 -13.78 -6.90 2.82
CA LEU A 96 -14.49 -7.69 1.82
C LEU A 96 -14.05 -9.16 1.82
N PHE A 97 -12.74 -9.42 1.74
CA PHE A 97 -12.22 -10.78 1.79
C PHE A 97 -12.48 -11.48 3.14
N GLY A 98 -12.53 -10.72 4.24
CA GLY A 98 -12.94 -11.22 5.56
C GLY A 98 -14.40 -11.69 5.58
N ALA A 99 -15.31 -10.92 4.98
CA ALA A 99 -16.72 -11.29 4.84
C ALA A 99 -16.91 -12.56 3.99
N PHE A 100 -16.13 -12.69 2.90
CA PHE A 100 -16.15 -13.86 2.04
C PHE A 100 -15.61 -15.13 2.70
N LYS A 101 -14.53 -15.02 3.49
CA LYS A 101 -13.88 -16.19 4.08
C LYS A 101 -14.65 -16.79 5.26
N SER A 102 -15.12 -15.98 6.21
CA SER A 102 -15.60 -16.52 7.49
C SER A 102 -16.74 -15.75 8.16
N ARG A 103 -16.88 -14.44 7.89
CA ARG A 103 -17.81 -13.57 8.64
C ARG A 103 -19.18 -13.36 7.99
N GLY A 104 -19.46 -13.98 6.84
CA GLY A 104 -20.78 -13.87 6.18
C GLY A 104 -21.14 -15.08 5.31
N PHE A 105 -20.28 -15.43 4.35
CA PHE A 105 -20.67 -16.36 3.28
C PHE A 105 -19.90 -17.70 3.24
N ASN A 106 -18.91 -17.87 4.13
CA ASN A 106 -18.10 -19.09 4.30
C ASN A 106 -17.67 -19.75 2.97
N LEU A 107 -17.18 -18.95 2.02
CA LEU A 107 -16.77 -19.47 0.71
C LEU A 107 -15.57 -20.41 0.79
N ALA A 108 -14.80 -20.35 1.88
CA ALA A 108 -13.70 -21.25 2.13
C ALA A 108 -14.12 -22.72 2.30
N GLY A 109 -15.39 -22.98 2.68
CA GLY A 109 -15.95 -24.34 2.77
C GLY A 109 -16.58 -24.86 1.48
N VAL A 110 -16.65 -24.05 0.40
CA VAL A 110 -17.31 -24.42 -0.85
C VAL A 110 -16.28 -24.96 -1.84
N ASN A 111 -16.28 -26.27 -2.09
CA ASN A 111 -15.33 -26.89 -3.03
C ASN A 111 -15.72 -26.78 -4.52
N ASN A 112 -16.85 -26.15 -4.84
CA ASN A 112 -17.33 -26.03 -6.22
C ASN A 112 -17.05 -24.64 -6.80
N TYR A 113 -16.09 -24.56 -7.72
CA TYR A 113 -15.68 -23.31 -8.37
C TYR A 113 -16.84 -22.59 -9.12
N LYS A 114 -17.79 -23.33 -9.71
CA LYS A 114 -18.94 -22.73 -10.40
C LYS A 114 -19.82 -21.96 -9.41
N ARG A 115 -20.05 -22.54 -8.22
CA ARG A 115 -20.85 -21.90 -7.16
C ARG A 115 -20.17 -20.63 -6.64
N ILE A 116 -18.86 -20.68 -6.43
CA ILE A 116 -18.07 -19.49 -6.04
C ILE A 116 -18.17 -18.41 -7.11
N SER A 117 -18.03 -18.77 -8.39
CA SER A 117 -18.10 -17.82 -9.50
C SER A 117 -19.47 -17.14 -9.59
N THR A 118 -20.57 -17.90 -9.53
CA THR A 118 -21.92 -17.34 -9.53
C THR A 118 -22.17 -16.46 -8.30
N PHE A 119 -21.70 -16.88 -7.13
CA PHE A 119 -21.84 -16.11 -5.90
C PHE A 119 -21.10 -14.77 -5.98
N LEU A 120 -19.83 -14.78 -6.41
CA LEU A 120 -19.03 -13.57 -6.61
C LEU A 120 -19.65 -12.63 -7.65
N PHE A 121 -20.30 -13.17 -8.68
CA PHE A 121 -21.03 -12.37 -9.67
C PHE A 121 -22.18 -11.60 -9.03
N VAL A 122 -23.03 -12.28 -8.25
CA VAL A 122 -24.17 -11.64 -7.56
C VAL A 122 -23.68 -10.61 -6.53
N GLU A 123 -22.69 -10.96 -5.70
CA GLU A 123 -22.11 -10.04 -4.72
C GLU A 123 -21.51 -8.79 -5.38
N SER A 124 -20.84 -8.94 -6.53
CA SER A 124 -20.25 -7.80 -7.25
C SER A 124 -21.31 -6.79 -7.71
N ILE A 125 -22.49 -7.27 -8.14
CA ILE A 125 -23.61 -6.41 -8.51
C ILE A 125 -24.16 -5.69 -7.27
N THR A 126 -24.42 -6.43 -6.19
CA THR A 126 -24.95 -5.88 -4.94
C THR A 126 -24.03 -4.81 -4.35
N LEU A 127 -22.72 -5.07 -4.30
CA LEU A 127 -21.72 -4.12 -3.80
C LEU A 127 -21.64 -2.87 -4.67
N THR A 128 -21.71 -3.01 -5.99
CA THR A 128 -21.71 -1.87 -6.91
C THR A 128 -22.91 -0.96 -6.65
N TRP A 129 -24.09 -1.54 -6.45
CA TRP A 129 -25.30 -0.80 -6.10
C TRP A 129 -25.19 -0.13 -4.72
N ALA A 130 -24.74 -0.85 -3.69
CA ALA A 130 -24.59 -0.32 -2.35
C ALA A 130 -23.62 0.88 -2.30
N ILE A 131 -22.47 0.76 -2.99
CA ILE A 131 -21.50 1.86 -3.10
C ILE A 131 -22.11 3.04 -3.86
N ARG A 132 -22.83 2.78 -4.96
CA ARG A 132 -23.50 3.83 -5.75
C ARG A 132 -24.53 4.60 -4.92
N SER A 133 -25.31 3.91 -4.08
CA SER A 133 -26.34 4.53 -3.22
C SER A 133 -25.78 5.26 -2.01
N MET A 134 -24.60 4.88 -1.51
CA MET A 134 -23.94 5.57 -0.40
C MET A 134 -23.30 6.91 -0.81
N VAL A 135 -23.07 7.13 -2.11
CA VAL A 135 -22.39 8.32 -2.64
C VAL A 135 -23.39 9.38 -3.16
N THR A 136 -24.70 9.09 -3.13
CA THR A 136 -25.80 10.03 -3.46
C THR A 136 -26.50 10.51 -2.21
#